data_AF-F7VZ77-F1
#
_entry.id   AF-F7VZ77-F1
#
_cell.length_a   1.000
_cell.length_b   1.000
_cell.length_c   1.000
_cell.angle_alpha   90.00
_cell.angle_beta   90.00
_cell.angle_gamma   90.00
#
_symmetry.space_group_name_H-M   'P 1'
#
loop_
_entity.id
_entity.type
_entity.pdbx_description
1 polymer ?
#
loop_
_entity_poly.entity_id
_entity_poly.type
_entity_poly.pdbx_seq_one_letter_code
_entity_poly.pdbx_strand_id
1 'polypeptide(L)'
;MSDKKTGITVFSGGRLVRLIPNPSNDQEKAALKALFEYRLPGDPSKARIEWLDIVEARHLLWAYISSPKRELIRSILNTLNLEIVKRARPTSTFNFAEASIGNMFLTGARIFSGSFESAIYLLSMICSIPPNVNVLPAINSNFTHHISAGLEDGTTIAGQVAISHPSAPTALPDDVKISLATPSFPPLLHGGHGHGAPSFSSAATLHPAAMAMAIHNGHPPPQHLTVRSSITTSTVSTAPSSVPTTSSSVATTPTKSSFPRPGIRARSQTETEDASLPGSLPSLRTQNISFSKSDSDEADQLSARIERVWYINPYGHEIWPNANPKVIDALAVTKMVVYSIGSLWTSIVPSLVLRGVGEAIAGDVDADIEGEDQEGDGEVNGKVKKVLVLNATIDRETGPKSKPMTATDFVRAVAKAGEQSRRSDPHYHYRAEENESTDADGGDSEEEREGRLLRKYVTHLVYLDGQEVGGRLARTGTAPKVDVKELERLGIRCVRVEGRMQEDGKGVRYDEGGLGDALEGIIDE
;
A
#
# COMPACT_ATOMS: atom_id res chain seq x y z
N MET A 1 -23.44 7.62 34.41
CA MET A 1 -23.07 6.51 33.51
C MET A 1 -22.04 7.02 32.53
N SER A 2 -20.84 6.45 32.54
CA SER A 2 -19.86 6.67 31.48
C SER A 2 -20.35 5.92 30.25
N ASP A 3 -20.65 6.60 29.14
CA ASP A 3 -20.82 5.95 27.84
C ASP A 3 -19.59 5.09 27.60
N LYS A 4 -19.73 3.76 27.71
CA LYS A 4 -18.71 2.80 27.28
C LYS A 4 -18.64 2.95 25.76
N LYS A 5 -17.79 3.87 25.26
CA LYS A 5 -17.55 4.04 23.82
C LYS A 5 -17.18 2.69 23.23
N THR A 6 -18.04 2.16 22.39
CA THR A 6 -17.83 0.89 21.70
C THR A 6 -16.69 1.07 20.68
N GLY A 7 -15.61 0.29 20.84
CA GLY A 7 -14.49 0.28 19.91
C GLY A 7 -14.86 -0.52 18.64
N ILE A 8 -14.67 0.08 17.47
CA ILE A 8 -14.81 -0.57 16.16
C ILE A 8 -13.48 -0.43 15.43
N THR A 9 -12.91 -1.56 15.01
CA THR A 9 -11.67 -1.60 14.24
C THR A 9 -11.98 -1.95 12.80
N VAL A 10 -11.54 -1.13 11.84
CA VAL A 10 -11.85 -1.31 10.42
C VAL A 10 -10.57 -1.56 9.63
N PHE A 11 -10.50 -2.70 8.94
CA PHE A 11 -9.47 -2.98 7.94
C PHE A 11 -9.93 -2.49 6.57
N SER A 12 -9.14 -1.64 5.91
CA SER A 12 -9.50 -1.04 4.61
C SER A 12 -8.26 -0.59 3.82
N GLY A 13 -8.37 -0.57 2.48
CA GLY A 13 -7.39 0.02 1.55
C GLY A 13 -7.71 1.47 1.13
N GLY A 14 -8.42 2.21 1.98
CA GLY A 14 -8.97 3.53 1.66
C GLY A 14 -7.93 4.67 1.59
N ARG A 15 -8.31 5.78 0.95
CA ARG A 15 -7.51 7.01 0.95
C ARG A 15 -7.79 7.79 2.23
N LEU A 16 -6.76 8.11 2.98
CA LEU A 16 -6.87 8.86 4.24
C LEU A 16 -7.63 10.18 4.10
N VAL A 17 -7.48 10.86 2.95
CA VAL A 17 -8.18 12.12 2.65
C VAL A 17 -9.71 11.99 2.59
N ARG A 18 -10.27 10.77 2.48
CA ARG A 18 -11.72 10.54 2.53
C ARG A 18 -12.31 10.63 3.93
N LEU A 19 -11.47 10.64 4.97
CA LEU A 19 -11.91 10.84 6.36
C LEU A 19 -12.12 12.32 6.70
N ILE A 20 -11.79 13.23 5.77
CA ILE A 20 -12.07 14.65 5.94
C ILE A 20 -13.60 14.82 5.97
N PRO A 21 -14.19 15.34 7.06
CA PRO A 21 -15.65 15.41 7.21
C PRO A 21 -16.33 16.16 6.07
N ASN A 22 -17.54 15.72 5.70
CA ASN A 22 -18.34 16.42 4.70
C ASN A 22 -18.67 17.83 5.19
N PRO A 23 -18.45 18.86 4.36
CA PRO A 23 -18.57 20.25 4.77
C PRO A 23 -20.03 20.68 4.70
N SER A 24 -20.88 20.23 5.62
CA SER A 24 -22.29 20.63 5.60
C SER A 24 -22.48 22.12 5.84
N ASN A 25 -21.52 22.82 6.48
CA ASN A 25 -21.54 24.29 6.67
C ASN A 25 -20.15 24.95 6.89
N ASP A 26 -19.03 24.25 6.65
CA ASP A 26 -17.68 24.76 6.93
C ASP A 26 -16.87 24.93 5.64
N GLN A 27 -16.74 26.19 5.21
CA GLN A 27 -16.08 26.56 3.96
C GLN A 27 -14.58 26.23 3.96
N GLU A 28 -13.91 26.36 5.12
CA GLU A 28 -12.49 26.03 5.22
C GLU A 28 -12.28 24.52 5.12
N LYS A 29 -13.12 23.70 5.77
CA LYS A 29 -13.07 22.24 5.62
C LYS A 29 -13.33 21.80 4.19
N ALA A 30 -14.29 22.43 3.49
CA ALA A 30 -14.53 22.18 2.07
C ALA A 30 -13.28 22.46 1.23
N ALA A 31 -12.61 23.59 1.47
CA ALA A 31 -11.38 23.97 0.77
C ALA A 31 -10.22 23.01 1.07
N LEU A 32 -10.04 22.60 2.34
CA LEU A 32 -9.03 21.61 2.73
C LEU A 32 -9.28 20.25 2.06
N LYS A 33 -10.54 19.79 2.04
CA LYS A 33 -10.92 18.56 1.34
C LYS A 33 -10.60 18.66 -0.15
N ALA A 34 -11.00 19.76 -0.79
CA ALA A 34 -10.72 20.01 -2.20
C ALA A 34 -9.21 20.02 -2.50
N LEU A 35 -8.40 20.69 -1.67
CA LEU A 35 -6.95 20.73 -1.80
C LEU A 35 -6.32 19.34 -1.71
N PHE A 36 -6.68 18.54 -0.68
CA PHE A 36 -6.03 17.25 -0.45
C PHE A 36 -6.52 16.14 -1.38
N GLU A 37 -7.77 16.20 -1.87
CA GLU A 37 -8.28 15.29 -2.89
C GLU A 37 -7.79 15.63 -4.30
N TYR A 38 -7.27 16.84 -4.49
CA TYR A 38 -6.82 17.32 -5.79
C TYR A 38 -5.72 16.43 -6.39
N ARG A 39 -5.84 16.19 -7.69
CA ARG A 39 -4.83 15.52 -8.52
C ARG A 39 -4.38 16.47 -9.61
N LEU A 40 -3.07 16.56 -9.78
CA LEU A 40 -2.47 17.36 -10.85
C LEU A 40 -2.90 16.83 -12.24
N PRO A 41 -2.85 17.66 -13.28
CA PRO A 41 -3.12 17.25 -14.65
C PRO A 41 -2.32 16.01 -15.09
N GLY A 42 -2.85 15.25 -16.04
CA GLY A 42 -2.12 14.11 -16.63
C GLY A 42 -0.95 14.53 -17.54
N ASP A 43 -0.95 15.76 -18.06
CA ASP A 43 0.18 16.28 -18.84
C ASP A 43 1.35 16.67 -17.92
N PRO A 44 2.55 16.05 -18.06
CA PRO A 44 3.67 16.30 -17.15
C PRO A 44 4.13 17.76 -17.07
N SER A 45 4.03 18.51 -18.17
CA SER A 45 4.50 19.90 -18.22
C SER A 45 3.53 20.82 -17.47
N LYS A 46 2.22 20.67 -17.72
CA LYS A 46 1.16 21.38 -16.99
C LYS A 46 1.18 21.02 -15.51
N ALA A 47 1.30 19.74 -15.18
CA ALA A 47 1.37 19.26 -13.81
C ALA A 47 2.53 19.88 -13.03
N ARG A 48 3.71 20.00 -13.66
CA ARG A 48 4.86 20.67 -13.05
C ARG A 48 4.61 22.15 -12.79
N ILE A 49 4.04 22.88 -13.74
CA ILE A 49 3.74 24.31 -13.58
C ILE A 49 2.74 24.51 -12.44
N GLU A 50 1.68 23.70 -12.44
CA GLU A 50 0.63 23.80 -11.43
C GLU A 50 1.12 23.39 -10.03
N TRP A 51 1.98 22.40 -9.93
CA TRP A 51 2.69 22.08 -8.68
C TRP A 51 3.46 23.29 -8.15
N LEU A 52 4.18 24.02 -9.01
CA LEU A 52 4.91 25.24 -8.62
C LEU A 52 3.95 26.33 -8.11
N ASP A 53 2.82 26.53 -8.77
CA ASP A 53 1.78 27.46 -8.31
C ASP A 53 1.22 27.07 -6.93
N ILE A 54 1.10 25.77 -6.64
CA ILE A 54 0.64 25.26 -5.34
C ILE A 54 1.69 25.54 -4.25
N VAL A 55 2.97 25.21 -4.46
CA VAL A 55 4.02 25.39 -3.42
C VAL A 55 4.36 26.87 -3.15
N GLU A 56 4.13 27.74 -4.15
CA GLU A 56 4.23 29.20 -4.04
C GLU A 56 2.95 29.85 -3.46
N ALA A 57 1.91 29.05 -3.19
CA ALA A 57 0.60 29.51 -2.73
C ALA A 57 -0.11 30.51 -3.65
N ARG A 58 0.11 30.40 -4.96
CA ARG A 58 -0.58 31.18 -6.01
C ARG A 58 -1.83 30.49 -6.56
N HIS A 59 -1.95 29.18 -6.37
CA HIS A 59 -3.07 28.40 -6.89
C HIS A 59 -4.40 28.69 -6.17
N LEU A 60 -5.52 28.64 -6.91
CA LEU A 60 -6.87 28.95 -6.37
C LEU A 60 -7.34 27.97 -5.29
N LEU A 61 -6.75 26.78 -5.19
CA LEU A 61 -7.07 25.80 -4.13
C LEU A 61 -6.74 26.31 -2.72
N TRP A 62 -5.92 27.36 -2.59
CA TRP A 62 -5.65 28.00 -1.31
C TRP A 62 -6.74 28.96 -0.86
N ALA A 63 -7.74 29.24 -1.73
CA ALA A 63 -8.87 30.08 -1.37
C ALA A 63 -9.63 29.47 -0.18
N TYR A 64 -10.07 30.34 0.74
CA TYR A 64 -10.83 29.95 1.94
C TYR A 64 -10.09 29.08 2.96
N ILE A 65 -8.77 28.90 2.81
CA ILE A 65 -7.91 28.30 3.85
C ILE A 65 -7.27 29.42 4.67
N SER A 66 -7.40 29.36 5.99
CA SER A 66 -6.81 30.35 6.90
C SER A 66 -5.29 30.43 6.78
N SER A 67 -4.71 31.61 7.07
CA SER A 67 -3.25 31.81 6.94
C SER A 67 -2.43 30.79 7.76
N PRO A 68 -2.77 30.49 9.03
CA PRO A 68 -2.01 29.52 9.81
C PRO A 68 -1.98 28.12 9.17
N LYS A 69 -3.14 27.60 8.73
CA LYS A 69 -3.21 26.28 8.06
C LYS A 69 -2.49 26.31 6.72
N ARG A 70 -2.68 27.36 5.92
CA ARG A 70 -1.99 27.54 4.63
C ARG A 70 -0.48 27.52 4.80
N GLU A 71 0.06 28.28 5.75
CA GLU A 71 1.50 28.35 6.01
C GLU A 71 2.06 27.00 6.45
N LEU A 72 1.36 26.31 7.34
CA LEU A 72 1.72 24.97 7.81
C LEU A 72 1.70 23.92 6.68
N ILE A 73 0.64 23.86 5.88
CA ILE A 73 0.56 22.90 4.76
C ILE A 73 1.64 23.21 3.73
N ARG A 74 1.83 24.49 3.40
CA ARG A 74 2.81 24.95 2.41
C ARG A 74 4.25 24.65 2.84
N SER A 75 4.60 24.74 4.13
CA SER A 75 5.95 24.39 4.59
C SER A 75 6.25 22.90 4.41
N ILE A 76 5.24 22.05 4.64
CA ILE A 76 5.35 20.60 4.39
C ILE A 76 5.50 20.28 2.90
N LEU A 77 4.69 20.90 2.03
CA LEU A 77 4.81 20.71 0.58
C LEU A 77 6.17 21.20 0.05
N ASN A 78 6.71 22.29 0.60
CA ASN A 78 8.05 22.77 0.25
C ASN A 78 9.16 21.83 0.72
N THR A 79 8.97 21.15 1.86
CA THR A 79 9.91 20.11 2.33
C THR A 79 10.00 18.97 1.32
N LEU A 80 8.85 18.50 0.81
CA LEU A 80 8.82 17.53 -0.28
C LEU A 80 9.46 18.09 -1.56
N ASN A 81 9.13 19.32 -1.94
CA ASN A 81 9.65 19.93 -3.17
C ASN A 81 11.18 20.01 -3.17
N LEU A 82 11.78 20.43 -2.06
CA LEU A 82 13.24 20.45 -1.89
C LEU A 82 13.82 19.04 -2.09
N GLU A 83 13.15 18.04 -1.55
CA GLU A 83 13.59 16.66 -1.62
C GLU A 83 13.49 16.07 -3.04
N ILE A 84 12.45 16.44 -3.80
CA ILE A 84 12.32 16.13 -5.22
C ILE A 84 13.48 16.74 -6.02
N VAL A 85 13.79 18.01 -5.77
CA VAL A 85 14.88 18.72 -6.47
C VAL A 85 16.25 18.08 -6.17
N LYS A 86 16.52 17.70 -4.91
CA LYS A 86 17.78 17.01 -4.53
C LYS A 86 17.97 15.68 -5.25
N ARG A 87 16.89 14.97 -5.54
CA ARG A 87 16.92 13.68 -6.26
C ARG A 87 16.87 13.80 -7.78
N ALA A 88 16.68 15.01 -8.32
CA ALA A 88 16.64 15.19 -9.77
C ALA A 88 17.99 14.88 -10.42
N ARG A 89 17.96 14.15 -11.54
CA ARG A 89 19.11 13.82 -12.39
C ARG A 89 18.77 14.12 -13.85
N PRO A 90 19.74 14.36 -14.73
CA PRO A 90 19.48 14.55 -16.16
C PRO A 90 18.71 13.38 -16.80
N THR A 91 18.93 12.16 -16.31
CA THR A 91 18.32 10.93 -16.81
C THR A 91 17.03 10.53 -16.09
N SER A 92 16.75 11.13 -14.92
CA SER A 92 15.61 10.78 -14.08
C SER A 92 15.10 12.00 -13.33
N THR A 93 13.91 12.45 -13.70
CA THR A 93 13.21 13.57 -13.06
C THR A 93 11.86 13.10 -12.55
N PHE A 94 11.41 13.67 -11.44
CA PHE A 94 10.10 13.39 -10.89
C PHE A 94 8.99 13.78 -11.89
N ASN A 95 8.07 12.86 -12.15
CA ASN A 95 6.89 13.11 -12.96
C ASN A 95 5.72 13.50 -12.05
N PHE A 96 5.21 14.72 -12.23
CA PHE A 96 4.08 15.26 -11.45
C PHE A 96 2.70 14.85 -11.99
N ALA A 97 2.65 14.22 -13.18
CA ALA A 97 1.38 13.82 -13.80
C ALA A 97 0.51 13.01 -12.84
N GLU A 98 -0.76 13.40 -12.70
CA GLU A 98 -1.78 12.75 -11.86
C GLU A 98 -1.45 12.64 -10.36
N ALA A 99 -0.37 13.29 -9.89
CA ALA A 99 0.05 13.23 -8.51
C ALA A 99 -1.02 13.84 -7.59
N SER A 100 -1.31 13.15 -6.49
CA SER A 100 -2.28 13.60 -5.48
C SER A 100 -1.62 14.53 -4.47
N ILE A 101 -2.18 15.72 -4.28
CA ILE A 101 -1.68 16.71 -3.32
C ILE A 101 -1.72 16.17 -1.89
N GLY A 102 -2.75 15.42 -1.50
CA GLY A 102 -2.80 14.70 -0.22
C GLY A 102 -1.65 13.72 -0.02
N ASN A 103 -1.33 12.92 -1.03
CA ASN A 103 -0.20 11.99 -0.96
C ASN A 103 1.15 12.72 -0.90
N MET A 104 1.27 13.83 -1.64
CA MET A 104 2.45 14.69 -1.59
C MET A 104 2.61 15.33 -0.20
N PHE A 105 1.53 15.80 0.40
CA PHE A 105 1.54 16.30 1.78
C PHE A 105 1.97 15.21 2.77
N LEU A 106 1.37 14.02 2.73
CA LEU A 106 1.73 12.91 3.62
C LEU A 106 3.20 12.49 3.45
N THR A 107 3.69 12.48 2.21
CA THR A 107 5.10 12.18 1.92
C THR A 107 6.01 13.26 2.52
N GLY A 108 5.68 14.54 2.31
CA GLY A 108 6.42 15.66 2.90
C GLY A 108 6.39 15.65 4.43
N ALA A 109 5.23 15.39 5.04
CA ALA A 109 5.06 15.35 6.49
C ALA A 109 5.82 14.19 7.11
N ARG A 110 5.86 13.04 6.43
CA ARG A 110 6.67 11.89 6.83
C ARG A 110 8.16 12.21 6.75
N ILE A 111 8.63 12.85 5.68
CA ILE A 111 10.04 13.28 5.56
C ILE A 111 10.40 14.27 6.66
N PHE A 112 9.52 15.24 6.93
CA PHE A 112 9.71 16.27 7.94
C PHE A 112 9.79 15.69 9.37
N SER A 113 8.88 14.78 9.71
CA SER A 113 8.77 14.21 11.07
C SER A 113 9.59 12.95 11.29
N GLY A 114 10.06 12.30 10.21
CA GLY A 114 10.68 10.97 10.27
C GLY A 114 9.71 9.83 10.59
N SER A 115 8.40 10.10 10.68
CA SER A 115 7.38 9.13 11.10
C SER A 115 6.12 9.24 10.24
N PHE A 116 5.68 8.12 9.67
CA PHE A 116 4.43 8.10 8.91
C PHE A 116 3.20 8.27 9.82
N GLU A 117 3.24 7.73 11.04
CA GLU A 117 2.16 7.91 12.01
C GLU A 117 2.01 9.38 12.41
N SER A 118 3.12 10.10 12.62
CA SER A 118 3.10 11.54 12.91
C SER A 118 2.56 12.35 11.72
N ALA A 119 2.80 11.91 10.48
CA ALA A 119 2.23 12.53 9.29
C ALA A 119 0.70 12.36 9.22
N ILE A 120 0.19 11.17 9.55
CA ILE A 120 -1.25 10.90 9.65
C ILE A 120 -1.88 11.77 10.74
N TYR A 121 -1.25 11.85 11.91
CA TYR A 121 -1.71 12.69 13.02
C TYR A 121 -1.77 14.18 12.62
N LEU A 122 -0.74 14.69 11.94
CA LEU A 122 -0.70 16.07 11.46
C LEU A 122 -1.84 16.36 10.47
N LEU A 123 -2.07 15.46 9.50
CA LEU A 123 -3.20 15.61 8.57
C LEU A 123 -4.53 15.61 9.33
N SER A 124 -4.68 14.70 10.30
CA SER A 124 -5.89 14.58 11.11
C SER A 124 -6.20 15.86 11.88
N MET A 125 -5.17 16.48 12.48
CA MET A 125 -5.33 17.76 13.17
C MET A 125 -5.70 18.90 12.22
N ILE A 126 -5.01 19.03 11.07
CA ILE A 126 -5.25 20.10 10.10
C ILE A 126 -6.68 20.02 9.54
N CYS A 127 -7.14 18.82 9.20
CA CYS A 127 -8.45 18.56 8.63
C CYS A 127 -9.55 18.43 9.68
N SER A 128 -9.21 18.53 10.97
CA SER A 128 -10.16 18.36 12.09
C SER A 128 -10.94 17.05 12.00
N ILE A 129 -10.23 15.95 11.72
CA ILE A 129 -10.79 14.60 11.78
C ILE A 129 -11.28 14.37 13.22
N PRO A 130 -12.51 13.84 13.41
CA PRO A 130 -13.07 13.65 14.74
C PRO A 130 -12.15 12.81 15.66
N PRO A 131 -12.04 13.15 16.95
CA PRO A 131 -11.12 12.47 17.88
C PRO A 131 -11.52 11.02 18.19
N ASN A 132 -12.74 10.60 17.82
CA ASN A 132 -13.19 9.21 17.88
C ASN A 132 -12.74 8.38 16.66
N VAL A 133 -12.07 8.98 15.68
CA VAL A 133 -11.48 8.29 14.53
C VAL A 133 -9.96 8.27 14.70
N ASN A 134 -9.40 7.07 14.84
CA ASN A 134 -7.96 6.88 14.89
C ASN A 134 -7.51 6.09 13.65
N VAL A 135 -6.48 6.56 12.96
CA VAL A 135 -5.94 5.89 11.77
C VAL A 135 -4.54 5.41 12.05
N LEU A 136 -4.35 4.10 11.97
CA LEU A 136 -3.10 3.43 12.25
C LEU A 136 -2.53 2.82 10.97
N PRO A 137 -1.25 3.03 10.66
CA PRO A 137 -0.60 2.27 9.59
C PRO A 137 -0.46 0.81 10.04
N ALA A 138 -0.71 -0.13 9.11
CA ALA A 138 -0.65 -1.56 9.40
C ALA A 138 0.77 -2.02 9.81
N ILE A 139 1.81 -1.43 9.20
CA ILE A 139 3.22 -1.63 9.55
C ILE A 139 3.81 -0.30 10.00
N ASN A 140 4.47 -0.27 11.15
CA ASN A 140 5.22 0.91 11.60
C ASN A 140 6.65 0.87 11.02
N SER A 141 6.80 1.27 9.76
CA SER A 141 8.11 1.30 9.11
C SER A 141 8.22 2.43 8.08
N ASN A 142 9.45 2.90 7.92
CA ASN A 142 9.84 3.84 6.88
C ASN A 142 10.35 3.15 5.60
N PHE A 143 10.45 1.81 5.61
CA PHE A 143 10.85 1.05 4.44
C PHE A 143 9.63 0.67 3.60
N THR A 144 9.82 0.67 2.28
CA THR A 144 8.83 0.13 1.36
C THR A 144 8.74 -1.38 1.55
N HIS A 145 7.54 -1.86 1.84
CA HIS A 145 7.23 -3.29 1.88
C HIS A 145 6.48 -3.63 0.59
N HIS A 146 6.86 -4.73 -0.04
CA HIS A 146 6.21 -5.22 -1.25
C HIS A 146 5.42 -6.48 -0.91
N ILE A 147 4.37 -6.75 -1.69
CA ILE A 147 3.61 -7.99 -1.59
C ILE A 147 3.80 -8.82 -2.86
N SER A 148 3.66 -10.12 -2.72
CA SER A 148 3.63 -11.11 -3.80
C SER A 148 2.38 -11.97 -3.67
N ALA A 149 1.87 -12.46 -4.79
CA ALA A 149 0.74 -13.38 -4.85
C ALA A 149 1.15 -14.69 -5.51
N GLY A 150 0.66 -15.81 -4.97
CA GLY A 150 0.74 -17.14 -5.58
C GLY A 150 -0.63 -17.52 -6.11
N LEU A 151 -0.68 -18.00 -7.34
CA LEU A 151 -1.90 -18.41 -8.04
C LEU A 151 -2.11 -19.93 -7.92
N GLU A 152 -3.36 -20.40 -8.08
CA GLU A 152 -3.71 -21.85 -8.04
C GLU A 152 -2.96 -22.68 -9.09
N ASP A 153 -2.46 -22.06 -10.17
CA ASP A 153 -1.67 -22.70 -11.22
C ASP A 153 -0.15 -22.78 -10.92
N GLY A 154 0.27 -22.30 -9.74
CA GLY A 154 1.67 -22.24 -9.31
C GLY A 154 2.41 -20.97 -9.73
N THR A 155 1.79 -20.09 -10.51
CA THR A 155 2.41 -18.82 -10.94
C THR A 155 2.58 -17.87 -9.76
N THR A 156 3.71 -17.17 -9.69
CA THR A 156 3.99 -16.16 -8.66
C THR A 156 4.11 -14.76 -9.29
N ILE A 157 3.42 -13.78 -8.71
CA ILE A 157 3.39 -12.38 -9.16
C ILE A 157 3.94 -11.48 -8.06
N ALA A 158 5.09 -10.86 -8.32
CA ALA A 158 5.72 -9.93 -7.38
C ALA A 158 5.29 -8.48 -7.65
N GLY A 159 4.75 -7.82 -6.63
CA GLY A 159 4.40 -6.41 -6.60
C GLY A 159 2.89 -6.16 -6.68
N GLN A 160 2.39 -5.31 -5.78
CA GLN A 160 0.96 -4.95 -5.70
C GLN A 160 0.38 -4.52 -7.05
N VAL A 161 1.10 -3.69 -7.81
CA VAL A 161 0.58 -3.20 -9.09
C VAL A 161 0.44 -4.34 -10.10
N ALA A 162 1.39 -5.27 -10.17
CA ALA A 162 1.30 -6.41 -11.08
C ALA A 162 0.13 -7.34 -10.71
N ILE A 163 -0.19 -7.46 -9.42
CA ILE A 163 -1.36 -8.20 -8.94
C ILE A 163 -2.66 -7.49 -9.34
N SER A 164 -2.76 -6.17 -9.10
CA SER A 164 -3.96 -5.39 -9.39
C SER A 164 -4.10 -4.92 -10.85
N HIS A 165 -3.07 -5.07 -11.68
CA HIS A 165 -3.01 -4.65 -13.09
C HIS A 165 -2.09 -5.61 -13.84
N PRO A 166 -2.50 -6.88 -14.02
CA PRO A 166 -1.68 -7.85 -14.73
C PRO A 166 -1.48 -7.35 -16.16
N SER A 167 -0.22 -7.17 -16.56
CA SER A 167 0.11 -6.89 -17.95
C SER A 167 0.24 -8.23 -18.69
N ALA A 168 -0.10 -8.27 -19.98
CA ALA A 168 0.17 -9.44 -20.80
C ALA A 168 1.65 -9.88 -20.64
N PRO A 169 1.94 -11.19 -20.53
CA PRO A 169 3.31 -11.67 -20.39
C PRO A 169 4.14 -11.12 -21.54
N THR A 170 5.07 -10.21 -21.25
CA THR A 170 6.09 -9.85 -22.22
C THR A 170 7.06 -11.00 -22.22
N ALA A 171 6.80 -12.01 -23.05
CA ALA A 171 7.69 -13.14 -23.22
C ALA A 171 9.07 -12.65 -23.65
N LEU A 172 9.99 -12.53 -22.70
CA LEU A 172 11.40 -12.68 -22.96
C LEU A 172 11.74 -14.12 -22.54
N PRO A 173 12.19 -14.99 -23.46
CA PRO A 173 12.56 -16.36 -23.09
C PRO A 173 13.76 -16.34 -22.13
N ASP A 174 13.62 -17.06 -21.01
CA ASP A 174 14.68 -17.27 -20.00
C ASP A 174 15.85 -18.15 -20.48
N ASP A 175 15.91 -18.51 -21.76
CA ASP A 175 16.98 -19.34 -22.30
C ASP A 175 18.16 -18.51 -22.81
N VAL A 176 18.94 -17.91 -21.89
CA VAL A 176 20.36 -17.63 -22.19
C VAL A 176 21.14 -18.91 -21.94
N LYS A 177 21.14 -19.82 -22.93
CA LYS A 177 22.23 -20.80 -23.06
C LYS A 177 23.51 -20.01 -23.32
N ILE A 178 24.37 -19.92 -22.31
CA ILE A 178 25.75 -19.44 -22.47
C ILE A 178 26.45 -20.42 -23.41
N SER A 179 26.50 -20.07 -24.71
CA SER A 179 27.40 -20.72 -25.65
C SER A 179 28.79 -20.16 -25.39
N LEU A 180 29.69 -20.99 -24.88
CA LEU A 180 31.11 -20.70 -24.75
C LEU A 180 31.71 -20.55 -26.16
N ALA A 181 31.58 -19.37 -26.75
CA ALA A 181 32.30 -18.99 -27.94
C ALA A 181 33.75 -18.68 -27.54
N THR A 182 34.66 -19.56 -27.95
CA THR A 182 36.12 -19.41 -27.84
C THR A 182 36.55 -18.09 -28.52
N PRO A 183 37.31 -17.20 -27.86
CA PRO A 183 37.76 -15.97 -28.50
C PRO A 183 38.86 -16.29 -29.52
N SER A 184 38.63 -15.92 -30.78
CA SER A 184 39.66 -15.88 -31.82
C SER A 184 40.45 -14.57 -31.69
N PHE A 185 41.71 -14.67 -31.27
CA PHE A 185 42.66 -13.56 -31.34
C PHE A 185 43.36 -13.53 -32.71
N PRO A 186 43.69 -12.33 -33.26
CA PRO A 186 44.41 -12.20 -34.51
C PRO A 186 45.88 -12.62 -34.37
N PRO A 187 46.54 -13.14 -35.42
CA PRO A 187 47.89 -13.67 -35.32
C PRO A 187 48.92 -12.54 -35.20
N LEU A 188 49.76 -12.62 -34.16
CA LEU A 188 50.99 -11.84 -34.03
C LEU A 188 52.18 -12.61 -34.62
N LEU A 189 53.05 -11.86 -35.29
CA LEU A 189 54.26 -12.34 -35.99
C LEU A 189 55.27 -13.04 -35.04
N HIS A 190 55.98 -13.99 -35.65
CA HIS A 190 57.04 -14.87 -35.13
C HIS A 190 58.09 -14.24 -34.21
N GLY A 191 58.58 -15.05 -33.24
CA GLY A 191 59.93 -14.89 -32.69
C GLY A 191 60.24 -15.67 -31.39
N GLY A 192 60.60 -16.96 -31.51
CA GLY A 192 61.75 -17.57 -30.81
C GLY A 192 61.75 -17.86 -29.28
N HIS A 193 61.89 -19.18 -28.99
CA HIS A 193 62.72 -19.80 -27.93
C HIS A 193 62.16 -19.99 -26.50
N GLY A 194 62.05 -21.28 -26.10
CA GLY A 194 62.83 -21.80 -24.97
C GLY A 194 62.15 -22.05 -23.61
N HIS A 195 61.99 -23.34 -23.28
CA HIS A 195 62.11 -23.98 -21.96
C HIS A 195 61.05 -23.78 -20.85
N GLY A 196 60.59 -24.93 -20.31
CA GLY A 196 60.54 -25.17 -18.86
C GLY A 196 59.16 -25.31 -18.20
N ALA A 197 58.72 -26.55 -17.95
CA ALA A 197 57.81 -26.89 -16.84
C ALA A 197 58.56 -26.72 -15.49
N PRO A 198 57.91 -26.60 -14.30
CA PRO A 198 57.11 -27.68 -13.72
C PRO A 198 55.91 -27.24 -12.81
N SER A 199 55.43 -28.24 -12.08
CA SER A 199 54.14 -28.60 -11.49
C SER A 199 53.86 -28.18 -10.02
N PHE A 200 52.69 -28.65 -9.53
CA PHE A 200 52.19 -28.89 -8.14
C PHE A 200 51.20 -27.83 -7.60
N SER A 201 49.92 -28.16 -7.34
CA SER A 201 49.30 -29.01 -6.28
C SER A 201 49.27 -28.34 -4.90
N SER A 202 48.07 -28.01 -4.40
CA SER A 202 47.49 -28.57 -3.16
C SER A 202 46.27 -27.76 -2.69
N ALA A 203 45.30 -28.49 -2.17
CA ALA A 203 44.12 -28.02 -1.45
C ALA A 203 44.44 -27.41 -0.08
N ALA A 204 43.56 -26.53 0.41
CA ALA A 204 43.28 -26.35 1.84
C ALA A 204 41.91 -25.69 2.06
N THR A 205 41.04 -26.40 2.75
CA THR A 205 39.81 -25.94 3.43
C THR A 205 40.18 -25.11 4.66
N LEU A 206 39.37 -24.10 5.04
CA LEU A 206 39.13 -23.70 6.45
C LEU A 206 37.92 -22.75 6.57
N HIS A 207 37.12 -22.98 7.63
CA HIS A 207 35.89 -22.31 8.10
C HIS A 207 36.23 -20.94 8.80
N PRO A 208 35.27 -20.15 9.37
CA PRO A 208 35.25 -18.69 9.37
C PRO A 208 35.64 -18.10 10.74
N ALA A 209 35.99 -16.81 10.76
CA ALA A 209 36.12 -16.08 12.02
C ALA A 209 35.68 -14.61 11.87
N ALA A 210 35.02 -14.17 12.93
CA ALA A 210 34.41 -12.87 13.19
C ALA A 210 35.39 -11.69 13.23
N MET A 211 34.84 -10.47 13.16
CA MET A 211 35.48 -9.30 13.80
C MET A 211 34.46 -8.24 14.21
N ALA A 212 34.42 -7.97 15.51
CA ALA A 212 33.78 -6.84 16.18
C ALA A 212 34.74 -5.63 16.24
N MET A 213 34.20 -4.41 16.43
CA MET A 213 34.75 -3.20 17.09
C MET A 213 33.87 -1.99 16.69
N ALA A 214 33.60 -0.93 17.45
CA ALA A 214 33.75 -0.57 18.86
C ALA A 214 32.98 0.76 19.07
N ILE A 215 32.46 0.95 20.27
CA ILE A 215 31.73 2.14 20.77
C ILE A 215 32.74 3.17 21.31
N HIS A 216 32.50 4.47 21.13
CA HIS A 216 33.09 5.50 21.98
C HIS A 216 32.04 6.55 22.43
N ASN A 217 31.93 6.70 23.75
CA ASN A 217 31.11 7.66 24.48
C ASN A 217 31.76 9.05 24.55
N GLY A 218 30.96 10.11 24.67
CA GLY A 218 31.40 11.46 25.06
C GLY A 218 30.21 12.36 25.40
N HIS A 219 30.02 12.64 26.69
CA HIS A 219 28.96 13.50 27.27
C HIS A 219 29.35 15.00 27.21
N PRO A 220 28.40 15.95 27.32
CA PRO A 220 28.59 17.37 27.02
C PRO A 220 28.83 18.25 28.27
N PRO A 221 29.22 19.53 28.11
CA PRO A 221 29.04 20.54 29.14
C PRO A 221 28.22 21.78 28.67
N PRO A 222 27.82 22.69 29.59
CA PRO A 222 26.47 23.24 29.66
C PRO A 222 26.31 24.72 29.26
N GLN A 223 25.06 25.17 29.31
CA GLN A 223 24.54 26.52 29.02
C GLN A 223 25.05 27.61 29.97
N HIS A 224 25.22 28.84 29.47
CA HIS A 224 24.94 30.06 30.24
C HIS A 224 24.48 31.21 29.33
N LEU A 225 23.35 31.82 29.70
CA LEU A 225 22.82 33.08 29.17
C LEU A 225 23.83 34.23 29.36
N THR A 226 23.93 35.14 28.39
CA THR A 226 24.10 36.57 28.69
C THR A 226 23.46 37.41 27.58
N VAL A 227 22.50 38.23 28.00
CA VAL A 227 21.87 39.31 27.24
C VAL A 227 22.88 40.44 27.04
N ARG A 228 23.01 40.95 25.82
CA ARG A 228 23.34 42.38 25.62
C ARG A 228 22.81 42.91 24.28
N SER A 229 21.99 43.93 24.44
CA SER A 229 21.47 44.88 23.46
C SER A 229 22.56 45.81 22.90
N SER A 230 22.50 46.12 21.61
CA SER A 230 22.88 47.44 21.09
C SER A 230 22.27 47.70 19.71
N ILE A 231 21.44 48.74 19.70
CA ILE A 231 20.92 49.48 18.56
C ILE A 231 22.09 50.24 17.91
N THR A 232 22.19 50.26 16.57
CA THR A 232 22.63 51.44 15.80
C THR A 232 22.23 51.32 14.32
N THR A 233 21.38 52.27 13.91
CA THR A 233 21.21 52.89 12.58
C THR A 233 22.57 53.20 11.91
N SER A 234 22.75 53.22 10.58
CA SER A 234 22.32 54.32 9.69
C SER A 234 22.66 54.05 8.20
N THR A 235 21.71 54.37 7.31
CA THR A 235 21.77 55.17 6.05
C THR A 235 22.82 54.95 4.93
N VAL A 236 22.28 54.61 3.74
CA VAL A 236 22.33 55.29 2.41
C VAL A 236 23.59 56.07 1.98
N SER A 237 24.14 55.71 0.81
CA SER A 237 24.55 56.69 -0.22
C SER A 237 24.62 56.08 -1.64
N THR A 238 24.20 56.90 -2.61
CA THR A 238 23.87 56.68 -4.02
C THR A 238 24.98 57.06 -5.02
N ALA A 239 25.19 56.17 -6.03
CA ALA A 239 25.24 56.43 -7.50
C ALA A 239 26.44 57.22 -8.13
N PRO A 240 26.58 57.37 -9.48
CA PRO A 240 25.73 56.90 -10.61
C PRO A 240 26.45 56.43 -11.92
N SER A 241 25.63 56.14 -12.96
CA SER A 241 25.84 56.34 -14.42
C SER A 241 26.63 55.28 -15.22
N SER A 242 26.32 54.88 -16.46
CA SER A 242 25.37 55.35 -17.50
C SER A 242 25.28 54.31 -18.64
N VAL A 243 24.12 54.25 -19.31
CA VAL A 243 23.87 53.58 -20.61
C VAL A 243 24.04 54.62 -21.74
N PRO A 244 24.38 54.20 -22.98
CA PRO A 244 23.46 54.53 -24.07
C PRO A 244 23.25 53.39 -25.10
N THR A 245 22.06 53.45 -25.67
CA THR A 245 21.43 52.69 -26.76
C THR A 245 22.06 52.98 -28.13
N THR A 246 22.06 52.03 -29.07
CA THR A 246 21.44 52.19 -30.41
C THR A 246 21.54 50.94 -31.30
N SER A 247 20.55 50.85 -32.19
CA SER A 247 20.14 49.81 -33.14
C SER A 247 21.05 49.61 -34.37
N SER A 248 21.03 48.41 -34.96
CA SER A 248 20.56 48.17 -36.35
C SER A 248 20.87 46.74 -36.85
N SER A 249 19.99 46.26 -37.72
CA SER A 249 19.96 45.00 -38.47
C SER A 249 21.12 44.79 -39.45
N VAL A 250 21.50 43.53 -39.73
CA VAL A 250 21.80 42.98 -41.08
C VAL A 250 21.84 41.44 -41.01
N ALA A 251 21.28 40.81 -42.03
CA ALA A 251 21.26 39.36 -42.26
C ALA A 251 22.57 38.86 -42.91
N THR A 252 23.12 37.75 -42.41
CA THR A 252 24.10 36.94 -43.15
C THR A 252 24.09 35.49 -42.64
N THR A 253 23.68 34.54 -43.49
CA THR A 253 24.10 33.12 -43.43
C THR A 253 25.59 33.05 -43.84
N PRO A 254 26.44 32.16 -43.27
CA PRO A 254 26.55 30.81 -43.86
C PRO A 254 27.12 29.67 -42.96
N THR A 255 27.12 28.47 -43.57
CA THR A 255 27.92 27.26 -43.32
C THR A 255 27.61 26.32 -42.14
N LYS A 256 27.18 25.12 -42.54
CA LYS A 256 27.00 23.88 -41.77
C LYS A 256 28.31 23.43 -41.09
N SER A 257 28.28 23.23 -39.78
CA SER A 257 29.14 22.25 -39.10
C SER A 257 28.31 21.01 -38.75
N SER A 258 28.66 19.87 -39.36
CA SER A 258 28.03 18.58 -39.11
C SER A 258 28.65 17.94 -37.88
N PHE A 259 28.05 18.12 -36.71
CA PHE A 259 28.27 17.22 -35.58
C PHE A 259 27.39 15.96 -35.77
N PRO A 260 27.94 14.74 -35.62
CA PRO A 260 27.14 13.54 -35.75
C PRO A 260 26.07 13.52 -34.65
N ARG A 261 24.81 13.35 -35.05
CA ARG A 261 23.69 13.11 -34.13
C ARG A 261 24.01 11.85 -33.32
N PRO A 262 23.89 11.85 -31.98
CA PRO A 262 23.81 10.61 -31.24
C PRO A 262 22.59 9.86 -31.78
N GLY A 263 22.82 8.66 -32.30
CA GLY A 263 21.74 7.78 -32.73
C GLY A 263 20.76 7.58 -31.57
N ILE A 264 19.47 7.52 -31.90
CA ILE A 264 18.42 7.10 -30.98
C ILE A 264 18.76 5.66 -30.59
N ARG A 265 19.50 5.50 -29.49
CA ARG A 265 19.73 4.21 -28.87
C ARG A 265 18.37 3.79 -28.30
N ALA A 266 17.86 2.65 -28.75
CA ALA A 266 16.67 2.05 -28.16
C ALA A 266 16.85 2.00 -26.64
N ARG A 267 15.94 2.65 -25.92
CA ARG A 267 15.97 2.84 -24.47
C ARG A 267 15.91 1.45 -23.82
N SER A 268 17.02 0.95 -23.29
CA SER A 268 16.98 -0.28 -22.50
C SER A 268 16.28 0.01 -21.17
N GLN A 269 15.42 -0.90 -20.73
CA GLN A 269 14.62 -0.80 -19.49
C GLN A 269 15.47 -0.80 -18.19
N THR A 270 16.78 -0.61 -18.30
CA THR A 270 17.76 -0.75 -17.21
C THR A 270 18.17 0.57 -16.56
N GLU A 271 17.72 1.74 -17.05
CA GLU A 271 18.18 3.05 -16.54
C GLU A 271 17.33 3.64 -15.39
N THR A 272 16.35 2.92 -14.85
CA THR A 272 15.52 3.35 -13.71
C THR A 272 16.08 2.95 -12.34
N GLU A 273 17.40 2.76 -12.21
CA GLU A 273 18.04 2.19 -11.01
C GLU A 273 18.06 3.08 -9.76
N ASP A 274 17.93 4.40 -9.86
CA ASP A 274 18.34 5.31 -8.77
C ASP A 274 17.33 5.42 -7.58
N ALA A 275 16.10 4.92 -7.73
CA ALA A 275 15.10 4.92 -6.65
C ALA A 275 14.93 3.56 -5.96
N SER A 276 15.58 2.51 -6.49
CA SER A 276 15.49 1.13 -6.00
C SER A 276 16.84 0.67 -5.46
N LEU A 277 16.85 -0.16 -4.42
CA LEU A 277 18.10 -0.73 -3.92
C LEU A 277 18.78 -1.54 -5.05
N PRO A 278 20.12 -1.47 -5.20
CA PRO A 278 20.84 -2.29 -6.17
C PRO A 278 20.46 -3.77 -6.02
N GLY A 279 20.15 -4.44 -7.13
CA GLY A 279 19.69 -5.84 -7.14
C GLY A 279 18.20 -6.06 -6.84
N SER A 280 17.41 -4.98 -6.67
CA SER A 280 15.94 -5.12 -6.53
C SER A 280 15.31 -5.80 -7.75
N LEU A 281 14.27 -6.59 -7.52
CA LEU A 281 13.52 -7.28 -8.57
C LEU A 281 13.07 -6.29 -9.66
N PRO A 282 13.29 -6.60 -10.96
CA PRO A 282 12.89 -5.73 -12.06
C PRO A 282 11.42 -5.33 -12.03
N SER A 283 10.52 -6.26 -11.68
CA SER A 283 9.07 -6.01 -11.58
C SER A 283 8.70 -4.96 -10.52
N LEU A 284 9.54 -4.77 -9.49
CA LEU A 284 9.35 -3.78 -8.43
C LEU A 284 9.92 -2.39 -8.77
N ARG A 285 10.73 -2.28 -9.84
CA ARG A 285 11.39 -1.03 -10.26
C ARG A 285 10.53 -0.19 -11.22
N THR A 286 9.47 -0.75 -11.76
CA THR A 286 8.62 -0.08 -12.75
C THR A 286 7.78 1.03 -12.11
N GLN A 287 7.94 2.27 -12.58
CA GLN A 287 7.11 3.41 -12.16
C GLN A 287 5.78 3.37 -12.89
N ASN A 288 4.72 2.93 -12.20
CA ASN A 288 3.38 2.87 -12.76
C ASN A 288 2.66 4.20 -12.48
N ILE A 289 2.64 5.09 -13.47
CA ILE A 289 2.14 6.47 -13.33
C ILE A 289 0.69 6.60 -13.83
N SER A 290 0.24 5.70 -14.71
CA SER A 290 -1.13 5.68 -15.26
C SER A 290 -1.86 4.42 -14.82
N PHE A 291 -3.04 4.57 -14.22
CA PHE A 291 -3.89 3.47 -13.77
C PHE A 291 -5.30 3.63 -14.32
N SER A 292 -5.77 2.67 -15.11
CA SER A 292 -7.18 2.56 -15.49
C SER A 292 -7.79 1.31 -14.87
N LYS A 293 -8.82 1.51 -14.04
CA LYS A 293 -9.68 0.43 -13.54
C LYS A 293 -10.88 0.20 -14.49
N SER A 294 -10.61 -0.02 -15.76
CA SER A 294 -11.63 -0.42 -16.73
C SER A 294 -11.72 -1.94 -16.74
N ASP A 295 -12.86 -2.52 -16.36
CA ASP A 295 -13.10 -3.97 -16.36
C ASP A 295 -13.43 -4.53 -17.77
N SER A 296 -13.04 -3.82 -18.83
CA SER A 296 -13.53 -4.08 -20.18
C SER A 296 -12.82 -5.24 -20.90
N ASP A 297 -11.60 -5.61 -20.48
CA ASP A 297 -10.75 -6.47 -21.28
C ASP A 297 -10.45 -7.79 -20.55
N GLU A 298 -10.70 -8.94 -21.19
CA GLU A 298 -10.30 -10.27 -20.69
C GLU A 298 -8.80 -10.37 -20.41
N ALA A 299 -7.99 -9.53 -21.07
CA ALA A 299 -6.54 -9.45 -20.91
C ALA A 299 -6.10 -8.90 -19.53
N ASP A 300 -7.01 -8.27 -18.79
CA ASP A 300 -6.71 -7.65 -17.48
C ASP A 300 -6.96 -8.61 -16.30
N GLN A 301 -7.28 -9.89 -16.55
CA GLN A 301 -7.52 -10.90 -15.50
C GLN A 301 -6.30 -11.78 -15.26
N LEU A 302 -6.20 -12.28 -14.03
CA LEU A 302 -5.20 -13.29 -13.67
C LEU A 302 -5.51 -14.64 -14.33
N SER A 303 -4.46 -15.41 -14.65
CA SER A 303 -4.58 -16.72 -15.30
C SER A 303 -5.34 -17.75 -14.46
N ALA A 304 -5.25 -17.63 -13.14
CA ALA A 304 -5.92 -18.46 -12.15
C ALA A 304 -6.31 -17.62 -10.92
N ARG A 305 -7.02 -18.22 -9.97
CA ARG A 305 -7.33 -17.56 -8.68
C ARG A 305 -6.06 -17.37 -7.88
N ILE A 306 -6.01 -16.29 -7.09
CA ILE A 306 -4.98 -16.13 -6.06
C ILE A 306 -5.25 -17.16 -4.95
N GLU A 307 -4.24 -17.96 -4.62
CA GLU A 307 -4.25 -18.89 -3.51
C GLU A 307 -3.83 -18.19 -2.21
N ARG A 308 -2.78 -17.35 -2.27
CA ARG A 308 -2.30 -16.59 -1.10
C ARG A 308 -1.49 -15.35 -1.48
N VAL A 309 -1.37 -14.42 -0.54
CA VAL A 309 -0.51 -13.22 -0.60
C VAL A 309 0.47 -13.19 0.58
N TRP A 310 1.70 -12.73 0.35
CA TRP A 310 2.74 -12.55 1.37
C TRP A 310 3.60 -11.33 1.11
N TYR A 311 4.34 -10.90 2.13
CA TYR A 311 5.29 -9.80 1.98
C TYR A 311 6.63 -10.28 1.44
N ILE A 312 7.26 -9.51 0.58
CA ILE A 312 8.62 -9.74 0.08
C ILE A 312 9.50 -8.53 0.33
N ASN A 313 10.79 -8.77 0.50
CA ASN A 313 11.80 -7.71 0.44
C ASN A 313 12.02 -7.27 -1.03
N PRO A 314 12.78 -6.19 -1.29
CA PRO A 314 13.05 -5.74 -2.64
C PRO A 314 13.74 -6.76 -3.55
N TYR A 315 14.35 -7.82 -2.98
CA TYR A 315 15.03 -8.91 -3.70
C TYR A 315 14.10 -10.08 -4.04
N GLY A 316 12.84 -10.05 -3.61
CA GLY A 316 11.88 -11.12 -3.87
C GLY A 316 11.81 -12.20 -2.80
N HIS A 317 12.61 -12.13 -1.75
CA HIS A 317 12.52 -13.09 -0.65
C HIS A 317 11.33 -12.77 0.23
N GLU A 318 10.59 -13.79 0.62
CA GLU A 318 9.51 -13.65 1.57
C GLU A 318 10.03 -13.09 2.91
N ILE A 319 9.24 -12.17 3.48
CA ILE A 319 9.47 -11.57 4.79
C ILE A 319 8.16 -11.60 5.57
N TRP A 320 8.29 -11.54 6.90
CA TRP A 320 7.15 -11.58 7.83
C TRP A 320 7.20 -10.36 8.75
N PRO A 321 6.73 -9.20 8.28
CA PRO A 321 6.73 -8.00 9.09
C PRO A 321 5.75 -8.13 10.26
N ASN A 322 6.16 -7.62 11.41
CA ASN A 322 5.28 -7.45 12.56
C ASN A 322 4.23 -6.37 12.24
N ALA A 323 3.01 -6.59 12.69
CA ALA A 323 2.01 -5.53 12.71
C ALA A 323 2.45 -4.39 13.62
N ASN A 324 1.94 -3.19 13.36
CA ASN A 324 2.05 -2.08 14.28
C ASN A 324 1.44 -2.47 15.64
N PRO A 325 2.18 -2.39 16.76
CA PRO A 325 1.67 -2.77 18.08
C PRO A 325 0.36 -2.06 18.46
N LYS A 326 0.18 -0.81 18.03
CA LYS A 326 -1.06 -0.06 18.26
C LYS A 326 -2.28 -0.67 17.57
N VAL A 327 -2.08 -1.41 16.48
CA VAL A 327 -3.16 -2.17 15.82
C VAL A 327 -3.55 -3.35 16.70
N ILE A 328 -2.59 -4.04 17.30
CA ILE A 328 -2.84 -5.13 18.25
C ILE A 328 -3.57 -4.60 19.48
N ASP A 329 -3.11 -3.47 20.04
CA ASP A 329 -3.78 -2.82 21.18
C ASP A 329 -5.22 -2.40 20.84
N ALA A 330 -5.46 -1.89 19.63
CA ALA A 330 -6.80 -1.52 19.17
C ALA A 330 -7.72 -2.74 19.02
N LEU A 331 -7.20 -3.86 18.50
CA LEU A 331 -7.94 -5.12 18.39
C LEU A 331 -8.30 -5.70 19.77
N ALA A 332 -7.41 -5.58 20.76
CA ALA A 332 -7.64 -6.10 22.10
C ALA A 332 -8.85 -5.44 22.83
N VAL A 333 -9.20 -4.21 22.47
CA VAL A 333 -10.30 -3.46 23.11
C VAL A 333 -11.51 -3.26 22.19
N THR A 334 -11.49 -3.86 20.99
CA THR A 334 -12.55 -3.71 20.00
C THR A 334 -13.73 -4.62 20.32
N LYS A 335 -14.96 -4.14 20.12
CA LYS A 335 -16.15 -5.01 20.15
C LYS A 335 -16.53 -5.53 18.78
N MET A 336 -16.10 -4.82 17.73
CA MET A 336 -16.33 -5.20 16.35
C MET A 336 -15.07 -5.01 15.50
N VAL A 337 -14.77 -5.99 14.66
CA VAL A 337 -13.80 -5.91 13.57
C VAL A 337 -14.57 -5.90 12.26
N VAL A 338 -14.32 -4.90 11.41
CA VAL A 338 -14.94 -4.80 10.08
C VAL A 338 -13.88 -4.93 9.01
N TYR A 339 -14.00 -5.96 8.18
CA TYR A 339 -13.28 -6.05 6.91
C TYR A 339 -14.10 -5.29 5.87
N SER A 340 -13.68 -4.06 5.59
CA SER A 340 -14.44 -3.12 4.77
C SER A 340 -14.39 -3.48 3.28
N ILE A 341 -15.19 -2.77 2.50
CA ILE A 341 -15.15 -2.83 1.04
C ILE A 341 -13.77 -2.38 0.51
N GLY A 342 -13.28 -3.10 -0.50
CA GLY A 342 -11.96 -2.88 -1.09
C GLY A 342 -11.41 -4.14 -1.75
N SER A 343 -10.31 -4.01 -2.49
CA SER A 343 -9.69 -5.17 -3.14
C SER A 343 -9.24 -6.19 -2.09
N LEU A 344 -9.75 -7.42 -2.19
CA LEU A 344 -9.54 -8.46 -1.19
C LEU A 344 -8.04 -8.75 -1.01
N TRP A 345 -7.34 -9.02 -2.11
CA TRP A 345 -5.97 -9.53 -2.10
C TRP A 345 -4.90 -8.45 -1.94
N THR A 346 -5.17 -7.22 -2.38
CA THR A 346 -4.20 -6.12 -2.31
C THR A 346 -4.48 -5.04 -1.27
N SER A 347 -5.62 -5.12 -0.56
CA SER A 347 -5.95 -4.18 0.52
C SER A 347 -6.25 -4.86 1.86
N ILE A 348 -7.18 -5.82 1.87
CA ILE A 348 -7.64 -6.46 3.11
C ILE A 348 -6.61 -7.51 3.56
N VAL A 349 -6.36 -8.53 2.73
CA VAL A 349 -5.46 -9.64 3.04
C VAL A 349 -4.05 -9.18 3.47
N PRO A 350 -3.39 -8.20 2.83
CA PRO A 350 -2.07 -7.73 3.27
C PRO A 350 -2.06 -7.21 4.70
N SER A 351 -3.17 -6.62 5.16
CA SER A 351 -3.29 -6.13 6.54
C SER A 351 -3.52 -7.27 7.55
N LEU A 352 -4.09 -8.40 7.10
CA LEU A 352 -4.41 -9.56 7.94
C LEU A 352 -3.25 -10.52 8.09
N VAL A 353 -2.40 -10.68 7.07
CA VAL A 353 -1.27 -11.62 7.10
C VAL A 353 -0.07 -11.12 7.93
N LEU A 354 -0.13 -9.90 8.46
CA LEU A 354 0.90 -9.33 9.33
C LEU A 354 0.96 -10.09 10.64
N ARG A 355 2.17 -10.39 11.14
CA ARG A 355 2.34 -11.19 12.35
C ARG A 355 1.61 -10.56 13.54
N GLY A 356 0.84 -11.40 14.23
CA GLY A 356 0.06 -11.05 15.44
C GLY A 356 -1.37 -10.60 15.16
N VAL A 357 -1.72 -10.20 13.92
CA VAL A 357 -3.09 -9.76 13.60
C VAL A 357 -4.09 -10.90 13.67
N GLY A 358 -3.76 -12.08 13.12
CA GLY A 358 -4.62 -13.25 13.15
C GLY A 358 -4.90 -13.71 14.58
N GLU A 359 -3.87 -13.74 15.42
CA GLU A 359 -4.02 -14.08 16.85
C GLU A 359 -4.93 -13.07 17.57
N ALA A 360 -4.70 -11.77 17.36
CA ALA A 360 -5.50 -10.71 17.97
C ALA A 360 -6.97 -10.71 17.50
N ILE A 361 -7.24 -11.12 16.26
CA ILE A 361 -8.61 -11.24 15.72
C ILE A 361 -9.28 -12.51 16.22
N ALA A 362 -8.57 -13.64 16.23
CA ALA A 362 -9.11 -14.91 16.72
C ALA A 362 -9.59 -14.73 18.16
N GLY A 363 -8.78 -14.06 18.99
CA GLY A 363 -9.03 -13.90 20.43
C GLY A 363 -9.00 -15.24 21.16
N ASP A 364 -9.46 -15.26 22.41
CA ASP A 364 -9.53 -16.47 23.25
C ASP A 364 -10.66 -17.45 22.84
N VAL A 365 -11.02 -17.52 21.55
CA VAL A 365 -12.00 -18.51 21.06
C VAL A 365 -11.53 -19.95 21.31
N ASP A 366 -10.22 -20.15 21.51
CA ASP A 366 -9.64 -21.44 21.90
C ASP A 366 -9.81 -21.77 23.40
N ALA A 367 -10.15 -20.79 24.27
CA ALA A 367 -10.34 -21.02 25.72
C ALA A 367 -11.77 -21.42 26.10
N ASP A 368 -12.77 -21.05 25.29
CA ASP A 368 -14.18 -21.40 25.51
C ASP A 368 -14.48 -22.91 25.25
N ILE A 369 -13.55 -23.65 24.64
CA ILE A 369 -13.76 -25.07 24.27
C ILE A 369 -13.44 -26.01 25.45
N GLU A 370 -12.70 -25.55 26.46
CA GLU A 370 -12.32 -26.37 27.63
C GLU A 370 -13.13 -26.05 28.91
N GLY A 371 -14.17 -25.20 28.83
CA GLY A 371 -14.79 -24.60 30.03
C GLY A 371 -16.30 -24.39 29.99
N GLU A 372 -17.08 -25.32 29.45
CA GLU A 372 -18.50 -25.43 29.84
C GLU A 372 -18.56 -26.08 31.22
N ASP A 373 -18.63 -25.29 32.31
CA ASP A 373 -19.23 -25.63 33.62
C ASP A 373 -18.75 -24.74 34.80
N GLN A 374 -18.59 -23.42 34.62
CA GLN A 374 -18.56 -22.52 35.78
C GLN A 374 -19.51 -21.33 35.59
N GLU A 375 -20.68 -21.42 36.24
CA GLU A 375 -21.53 -20.29 36.60
C GLU A 375 -20.76 -19.36 37.55
N GLY A 376 -19.87 -18.56 36.99
CA GLY A 376 -19.28 -17.39 37.61
C GLY A 376 -19.99 -16.15 37.09
N ASP A 377 -20.40 -15.29 38.02
CA ASP A 377 -20.98 -13.95 37.93
C ASP A 377 -20.04 -12.90 37.26
N GLY A 378 -19.28 -13.32 36.24
CA GLY A 378 -18.51 -12.47 35.36
C GLY A 378 -19.39 -11.84 34.29
N GLU A 379 -19.37 -10.51 34.22
CA GLU A 379 -19.98 -9.70 33.15
C GLU A 379 -19.66 -10.32 31.78
N VAL A 380 -20.69 -10.80 31.07
CA VAL A 380 -20.58 -11.38 29.72
C VAL A 380 -19.93 -10.34 28.81
N ASN A 381 -18.62 -10.46 28.61
CA ASN A 381 -17.92 -9.65 27.62
C ASN A 381 -18.35 -10.20 26.26
N GLY A 382 -19.38 -9.59 25.66
CA GLY A 382 -19.97 -10.05 24.40
C GLY A 382 -18.88 -10.37 23.36
N LYS A 383 -18.96 -11.56 22.74
CA LYS A 383 -17.95 -12.02 21.78
C LYS A 383 -17.75 -10.97 20.69
N VAL A 384 -16.48 -10.65 20.39
CA VAL A 384 -16.10 -9.69 19.35
C VAL A 384 -16.74 -10.07 18.02
N LYS A 385 -17.54 -9.16 17.44
CA LYS A 385 -18.19 -9.36 16.15
C LYS A 385 -17.19 -9.13 15.04
N LYS A 386 -17.04 -10.08 14.14
CA LYS A 386 -16.10 -10.03 13.01
C LYS A 386 -16.89 -10.01 11.72
N VAL A 387 -17.00 -8.84 11.09
CA VAL A 387 -17.93 -8.55 10.01
C VAL A 387 -17.17 -8.37 8.70
N LEU A 388 -17.48 -9.19 7.70
CA LEU A 388 -16.99 -9.01 6.33
C LEU A 388 -18.06 -8.28 5.52
N VAL A 389 -17.73 -7.10 4.99
CA VAL A 389 -18.60 -6.38 4.06
C VAL A 389 -18.19 -6.72 2.63
N LEU A 390 -19.06 -7.44 1.91
CA LEU A 390 -18.76 -7.98 0.60
C LEU A 390 -18.69 -6.87 -0.46
N ASN A 391 -17.79 -6.99 -1.43
CA ASN A 391 -17.72 -6.04 -2.54
C ASN A 391 -18.95 -6.12 -3.43
N ALA A 392 -19.36 -4.97 -3.99
CA ALA A 392 -20.47 -4.89 -4.95
C ALA A 392 -20.16 -5.52 -6.31
N THR A 393 -18.87 -5.69 -6.62
CA THR A 393 -18.38 -6.26 -7.88
C THR A 393 -17.16 -7.14 -7.65
N ILE A 394 -17.08 -8.24 -8.38
CA ILE A 394 -15.87 -9.04 -8.56
C ILE A 394 -14.92 -8.23 -9.44
N ASP A 395 -13.68 -8.13 -9.00
CA ASP A 395 -12.60 -7.46 -9.71
C ASP A 395 -11.62 -8.48 -10.29
N ARG A 396 -10.58 -7.98 -10.96
CA ARG A 396 -9.55 -8.82 -11.58
C ARG A 396 -8.72 -9.66 -10.61
N GLU A 397 -8.72 -9.33 -9.33
CA GLU A 397 -8.03 -10.10 -8.28
C GLU A 397 -8.91 -11.27 -7.79
N THR A 398 -10.23 -11.19 -8.01
CA THR A 398 -11.24 -12.13 -7.51
C THR A 398 -11.92 -12.94 -8.62
N GLY A 399 -11.35 -12.89 -9.84
CA GLY A 399 -11.63 -13.77 -10.97
C GLY A 399 -10.83 -15.09 -10.91
N PRO A 400 -10.61 -15.79 -12.05
CA PRO A 400 -11.00 -15.44 -13.42
C PRO A 400 -12.51 -15.59 -13.67
N LYS A 401 -13.04 -14.97 -14.72
CA LYS A 401 -14.48 -15.03 -15.11
C LYS A 401 -15.02 -16.46 -15.26
N SER A 402 -14.17 -17.41 -15.62
CA SER A 402 -14.51 -18.83 -15.73
C SER A 402 -14.80 -19.49 -14.37
N LYS A 403 -14.18 -18.99 -13.30
CA LYS A 403 -14.29 -19.51 -11.94
C LYS A 403 -14.24 -18.35 -10.93
N PRO A 404 -15.23 -17.44 -10.91
CA PRO A 404 -15.21 -16.25 -10.06
C PRO A 404 -15.37 -16.62 -8.59
N MET A 405 -14.74 -15.88 -7.67
CA MET A 405 -14.87 -16.14 -6.23
C MET A 405 -16.31 -15.94 -5.74
N THR A 406 -16.80 -16.86 -4.90
CA THR A 406 -18.08 -16.73 -4.19
C THR A 406 -17.91 -15.98 -2.88
N ALA A 407 -19.01 -15.63 -2.20
CA ALA A 407 -18.94 -15.06 -0.85
C ALA A 407 -18.24 -16.01 0.14
N THR A 408 -18.48 -17.31 0.04
CA THR A 408 -17.78 -18.32 0.84
C THR A 408 -16.27 -18.30 0.58
N ASP A 409 -15.83 -18.12 -0.68
CA ASP A 409 -14.41 -17.98 -1.03
C ASP A 409 -13.77 -16.73 -0.39
N PHE A 410 -14.50 -15.61 -0.30
CA PHE A 410 -14.02 -14.42 0.41
C PHE A 410 -13.83 -14.70 1.91
N VAL A 411 -14.79 -15.37 2.55
CA VAL A 411 -14.69 -15.73 3.98
C VAL A 411 -13.51 -16.68 4.21
N ARG A 412 -13.34 -17.69 3.36
CA ARG A 412 -12.18 -18.59 3.38
C ARG A 412 -10.87 -17.83 3.22
N ALA A 413 -10.79 -16.86 2.32
CA ALA A 413 -9.58 -16.07 2.10
C ALA A 413 -9.21 -15.24 3.35
N VAL A 414 -10.20 -14.62 4.02
CA VAL A 414 -9.99 -13.89 5.28
C VAL A 414 -9.50 -14.83 6.39
N ALA A 415 -10.14 -15.99 6.55
CA ALA A 415 -9.73 -16.97 7.56
C ALA A 415 -8.33 -17.53 7.31
N LYS A 416 -8.01 -17.88 6.05
CA LYS A 416 -6.66 -18.32 5.65
C LYS A 416 -5.60 -17.24 5.91
N ALA A 417 -5.92 -15.97 5.65
CA ALA A 417 -5.02 -14.85 5.94
C ALA A 417 -4.77 -14.68 7.44
N GLY A 418 -5.80 -14.84 8.26
CA GLY A 418 -5.69 -14.87 9.72
C GLY A 418 -4.81 -16.01 10.22
N GLU A 419 -5.04 -17.24 9.76
CA GLU A 419 -4.19 -18.37 10.13
C GLU A 419 -2.75 -18.21 9.65
N GLN A 420 -2.54 -17.63 8.47
CA GLN A 420 -1.19 -17.31 7.99
C GLN A 420 -0.46 -16.36 8.95
N SER A 421 -1.16 -15.40 9.55
CA SER A 421 -0.58 -14.44 10.51
C SER A 421 -0.19 -15.07 11.85
N ARG A 422 -0.86 -16.17 12.25
CA ARG A 422 -0.56 -16.92 13.48
C ARG A 422 0.67 -17.80 13.36
N ARG A 423 1.15 -18.07 12.14
CA ARG A 423 2.31 -18.95 11.93
C ARG A 423 3.57 -18.36 12.58
N SER A 424 4.16 -19.14 13.46
CA SER A 424 5.42 -18.82 14.15
C SER A 424 6.67 -19.03 13.29
N ASP A 425 6.58 -19.85 12.22
CA ASP A 425 7.72 -20.31 11.42
C ASP A 425 7.54 -20.05 9.90
N PRO A 426 8.53 -19.43 9.23
CA PRO A 426 8.55 -19.18 7.78
C PRO A 426 8.62 -20.42 6.86
N HIS A 427 8.99 -21.60 7.37
CA HIS A 427 9.06 -22.86 6.60
C HIS A 427 7.88 -23.80 6.86
N TYR A 428 6.94 -23.40 7.72
CA TYR A 428 5.79 -24.23 8.04
C TYR A 428 4.68 -24.05 7.00
N HIS A 429 4.62 -24.98 6.06
CA HIS A 429 3.41 -25.19 5.25
C HIS A 429 2.32 -25.73 6.18
N TYR A 430 1.26 -24.95 6.42
CA TYR A 430 0.01 -25.51 6.93
C TYR A 430 -0.52 -26.44 5.84
N ARG A 431 -0.10 -27.69 5.88
CA ARG A 431 -0.77 -28.77 5.21
C ARG A 431 -1.87 -29.20 6.17
N ALA A 432 -3.11 -28.89 5.83
CA ALA A 432 -4.28 -29.28 6.62
C ALA A 432 -4.32 -30.79 6.94
N GLU A 433 -3.51 -31.59 6.23
CA GLU A 433 -3.42 -33.04 6.32
C GLU A 433 -2.33 -33.58 7.29
N GLU A 434 -1.32 -32.79 7.71
CA GLU A 434 -0.12 -33.37 8.38
C GLU A 434 0.00 -33.09 9.89
N ASN A 435 -0.85 -32.23 10.48
CA ASN A 435 -0.90 -32.04 11.93
C ASN A 435 -2.09 -32.73 12.61
N GLU A 436 -2.92 -33.48 11.87
CA GLU A 436 -3.91 -34.41 12.42
C GLU A 436 -3.29 -35.82 12.52
N SER A 437 -2.14 -35.97 13.19
CA SER A 437 -1.79 -37.27 13.74
C SER A 437 -2.19 -37.29 15.21
N THR A 438 -3.28 -38.02 15.46
CA THR A 438 -3.58 -38.78 16.68
C THR A 438 -3.67 -37.95 17.96
N ASP A 439 -4.90 -37.59 18.35
CA ASP A 439 -5.44 -37.77 19.72
C ASP A 439 -6.67 -36.86 19.98
N ALA A 440 -7.70 -36.94 19.13
CA ALA A 440 -9.01 -36.37 19.46
C ALA A 440 -10.12 -37.39 19.16
N ASP A 441 -10.56 -38.04 20.23
CA ASP A 441 -11.74 -38.89 20.36
C ASP A 441 -13.03 -38.05 20.20
N GLY A 442 -13.28 -37.52 19.00
CA GLY A 442 -14.43 -36.63 18.74
C GLY A 442 -14.85 -36.62 17.26
N GLY A 443 -16.01 -37.21 16.96
CA GLY A 443 -16.56 -37.42 15.61
C GLY A 443 -17.13 -36.18 14.91
N ASP A 444 -16.36 -35.09 14.81
CA ASP A 444 -16.80 -33.90 14.10
C ASP A 444 -16.73 -34.08 12.57
N SER A 445 -17.73 -33.55 11.86
CA SER A 445 -17.72 -33.54 10.39
C SER A 445 -16.70 -32.53 9.84
N GLU A 446 -16.26 -32.73 8.59
CA GLU A 446 -15.36 -31.80 7.89
C GLU A 446 -15.96 -30.38 7.80
N GLU A 447 -17.28 -30.29 7.58
CA GLU A 447 -18.03 -29.03 7.53
C GLU A 447 -18.01 -28.29 8.88
N GLU A 448 -18.11 -29.01 10.00
CA GLU A 448 -18.07 -28.39 11.33
C GLU A 448 -16.65 -27.93 11.68
N ARG A 449 -15.61 -28.71 11.29
CA ARG A 449 -14.21 -28.30 11.43
C ARG A 449 -13.89 -27.04 10.60
N GLU A 450 -14.38 -26.98 9.36
CA GLU A 450 -14.27 -25.78 8.52
C GLU A 450 -15.04 -24.61 9.13
N GLY A 451 -16.29 -24.82 9.53
CA GLY A 451 -17.13 -23.81 10.18
C GLY A 451 -16.45 -23.19 11.40
N ARG A 452 -15.88 -24.00 12.30
CA ARG A 452 -15.10 -23.51 13.44
C ARG A 452 -13.94 -22.62 13.02
N LEU A 453 -13.17 -23.02 12.01
CA LEU A 453 -12.07 -22.21 11.51
C LEU A 453 -12.55 -20.86 10.95
N LEU A 454 -13.62 -20.86 10.17
CA LEU A 454 -14.15 -19.64 9.57
C LEU A 454 -14.71 -18.68 10.65
N ARG A 455 -15.43 -19.21 11.64
CA ARG A 455 -16.03 -18.46 12.75
C ARG A 455 -15.00 -17.76 13.65
N LYS A 456 -13.75 -18.25 13.69
CA LYS A 456 -12.63 -17.54 14.36
C LYS A 456 -12.36 -16.18 13.74
N TYR A 457 -12.59 -15.99 12.44
CA TYR A 457 -12.22 -14.77 11.73
C TYR A 457 -13.40 -14.01 11.15
N VAL A 458 -14.51 -14.67 10.84
CA VAL A 458 -15.72 -14.06 10.29
C VAL A 458 -16.94 -14.66 10.96
N THR A 459 -17.71 -13.80 11.61
CA THR A 459 -18.98 -14.14 12.28
C THR A 459 -20.19 -13.68 11.48
N HIS A 460 -20.04 -12.58 10.73
CA HIS A 460 -21.10 -11.98 9.93
C HIS A 460 -20.60 -11.66 8.54
N LEU A 461 -21.45 -11.89 7.54
CA LEU A 461 -21.27 -11.42 6.18
C LEU A 461 -22.35 -10.40 5.86
N VAL A 462 -21.96 -9.17 5.56
CA VAL A 462 -22.85 -8.14 5.02
C VAL A 462 -22.74 -8.15 3.51
N TYR A 463 -23.86 -8.22 2.80
CA TYR A 463 -23.89 -8.25 1.35
C TYR A 463 -25.02 -7.40 0.77
N LEU A 464 -24.82 -6.93 -0.46
CA LEU A 464 -25.84 -6.21 -1.21
C LEU A 464 -26.87 -7.17 -1.80
N ASP A 465 -28.15 -6.87 -1.57
CA ASP A 465 -29.21 -7.50 -2.35
C ASP A 465 -29.35 -6.84 -3.71
N GLY A 466 -29.26 -7.66 -4.74
CA GLY A 466 -29.51 -7.22 -6.09
C GLY A 466 -30.97 -7.43 -6.46
N GLN A 467 -31.86 -6.52 -6.06
CA GLN A 467 -33.25 -6.52 -6.53
C GLN A 467 -33.57 -5.37 -7.48
N GLU A 468 -34.47 -5.67 -8.42
CA GLU A 468 -34.92 -4.82 -9.52
C GLU A 468 -35.33 -3.42 -9.06
N VAL A 469 -34.73 -2.39 -9.67
CA VAL A 469 -35.26 -1.04 -9.61
C VAL A 469 -36.03 -0.79 -10.91
N GLY A 470 -37.36 -0.89 -10.85
CA GLY A 470 -38.25 -0.55 -11.98
C GLY A 470 -38.50 -1.67 -13.00
N GLY A 471 -38.57 -2.94 -12.58
CA GLY A 471 -38.87 -4.08 -13.46
C GLY A 471 -37.76 -4.42 -14.46
N ARG A 472 -36.53 -3.95 -14.18
CA ARG A 472 -35.31 -4.39 -14.85
C ARG A 472 -34.32 -4.82 -13.78
N LEU A 473 -33.94 -6.10 -13.82
CA LEU A 473 -32.83 -6.66 -13.09
C LEU A 473 -31.57 -5.82 -13.38
N ALA A 474 -31.17 -4.97 -12.42
CA ALA A 474 -29.82 -4.41 -12.42
C ALA A 474 -28.87 -5.59 -12.54
N ARG A 475 -27.80 -5.48 -13.35
CA ARG A 475 -26.88 -6.60 -13.63
C ARG A 475 -26.24 -7.11 -12.32
N THR A 476 -26.91 -8.02 -11.64
CA THR A 476 -26.46 -8.73 -10.43
C THR A 476 -25.34 -9.72 -10.73
N GLY A 477 -25.04 -9.97 -12.01
CA GLY A 477 -23.97 -10.86 -12.45
C GLY A 477 -22.55 -10.34 -12.19
N THR A 478 -22.36 -9.16 -11.61
CA THR A 478 -21.03 -8.65 -11.26
C THR A 478 -20.67 -8.86 -9.79
N ALA A 479 -21.62 -9.02 -8.87
CA ALA A 479 -21.33 -9.24 -7.44
C ALA A 479 -20.92 -10.70 -7.16
N PRO A 480 -20.13 -10.97 -6.11
CA PRO A 480 -19.85 -12.35 -5.70
C PRO A 480 -21.14 -13.11 -5.36
N LYS A 481 -21.27 -14.33 -5.85
CA LYS A 481 -22.44 -15.18 -5.56
C LYS A 481 -22.51 -15.47 -4.06
N VAL A 482 -23.66 -15.20 -3.45
CA VAL A 482 -23.93 -15.46 -2.03
C VAL A 482 -24.85 -16.67 -1.90
N ASP A 483 -24.36 -17.75 -1.27
CA ASP A 483 -25.19 -18.88 -0.85
C ASP A 483 -25.41 -18.79 0.66
N VAL A 484 -26.53 -18.19 1.05
CA VAL A 484 -26.86 -17.96 2.46
C VAL A 484 -26.95 -19.27 3.24
N LYS A 485 -27.49 -20.34 2.63
CA LYS A 485 -27.64 -21.64 3.30
C LYS A 485 -26.29 -22.30 3.56
N GLU A 486 -25.35 -22.21 2.62
CA GLU A 486 -23.99 -22.70 2.83
C GLU A 486 -23.31 -21.94 3.98
N LEU A 487 -23.37 -20.61 3.94
CA LEU A 487 -22.75 -19.75 4.96
C LEU A 487 -23.35 -19.97 6.35
N GLU A 488 -24.67 -20.14 6.46
CA GLU A 488 -25.35 -20.43 7.72
C GLU A 488 -25.00 -21.81 8.29
N ARG A 489 -24.79 -22.84 7.44
CA ARG A 489 -24.28 -24.14 7.93
C ARG A 489 -22.84 -24.04 8.42
N LEU A 490 -22.04 -23.20 7.77
CA LEU A 490 -20.71 -22.78 8.25
C LEU A 490 -20.80 -21.78 9.43
N GLY A 491 -22.01 -21.49 9.95
CA GLY A 491 -22.30 -20.66 11.12
C GLY A 491 -21.88 -19.20 10.98
N ILE A 492 -21.88 -18.69 9.75
CA ILE A 492 -21.70 -17.29 9.41
C ILE A 492 -23.09 -16.68 9.22
N ARG A 493 -23.42 -15.66 10.02
CA ARG A 493 -24.70 -14.96 9.90
C ARG A 493 -24.66 -14.00 8.70
N CYS A 494 -25.65 -14.09 7.83
CA CYS A 494 -25.71 -13.26 6.63
C CYS A 494 -26.69 -12.09 6.84
N VAL A 495 -26.20 -10.86 6.69
CA VAL A 495 -26.99 -9.63 6.82
C VAL A 495 -27.11 -8.97 5.46
N ARG A 496 -28.34 -8.81 5.02
CA ARG A 496 -28.68 -8.27 3.69
C ARG A 496 -28.88 -6.76 3.78
N VAL A 497 -28.25 -6.00 2.90
CA VAL A 497 -28.36 -4.53 2.83
C VAL A 497 -28.79 -4.10 1.43
N GLU A 498 -29.65 -3.07 1.34
CA GLU A 498 -30.08 -2.51 0.07
C GLU A 498 -28.99 -1.66 -0.58
N GLY A 499 -28.86 -1.78 -1.90
CA GLY A 499 -27.91 -1.02 -2.68
C GLY A 499 -28.54 0.19 -3.39
N ARG A 500 -27.76 1.26 -3.54
CA ARG A 500 -28.11 2.42 -4.35
C ARG A 500 -27.39 2.37 -5.70
N MET A 501 -28.12 2.63 -6.78
CA MET A 501 -27.52 2.75 -8.12
C MET A 501 -26.57 3.95 -8.16
N GLN A 502 -25.41 3.79 -8.77
CA GLN A 502 -24.50 4.90 -9.06
C GLN A 502 -25.09 5.83 -10.12
N GLU A 503 -24.73 7.12 -10.08
CA GLU A 503 -25.24 8.15 -11.01
C GLU A 503 -24.90 7.86 -12.48
N ASP A 504 -23.84 7.10 -12.72
CA ASP A 504 -23.42 6.66 -14.05
C ASP A 504 -24.20 5.44 -14.58
N GLY A 505 -25.05 4.84 -13.75
CA GLY A 505 -25.83 3.64 -14.06
C GLY A 505 -25.00 2.36 -14.25
N LYS A 506 -23.70 2.37 -13.92
CA LYS A 506 -22.78 1.25 -14.20
C LYS A 506 -22.57 0.29 -13.03
N GLY A 507 -23.04 0.63 -11.83
CA GLY A 507 -22.88 -0.23 -10.67
C GLY A 507 -23.81 0.13 -9.51
N VAL A 508 -23.78 -0.73 -8.49
CA VAL A 508 -24.51 -0.55 -7.24
C VAL A 508 -23.49 -0.25 -6.14
N ARG A 509 -23.84 0.62 -5.19
CA ARG A 509 -23.05 0.90 -3.98
C ARG A 509 -23.90 0.69 -2.74
N TYR A 510 -23.28 0.42 -1.61
CA TYR A 510 -23.98 0.46 -0.32
C TYR A 510 -24.58 1.84 -0.08
N ASP A 511 -25.82 1.86 0.39
CA ASP A 511 -26.37 3.05 1.02
C ASP A 511 -25.68 3.26 2.38
N GLU A 512 -25.23 4.48 2.66
CA GLU A 512 -24.44 4.80 3.85
C GLU A 512 -25.27 4.65 5.14
N GLY A 513 -26.55 5.02 5.09
CA GLY A 513 -27.47 4.87 6.22
C GLY A 513 -27.79 3.38 6.45
N GLY A 514 -28.22 2.68 5.40
CA GLY A 514 -28.56 1.26 5.50
C GLY A 514 -27.40 0.37 5.94
N LEU A 515 -26.16 0.65 5.49
CA LEU A 515 -24.98 -0.05 5.98
C LEU A 515 -24.66 0.31 7.44
N GLY A 516 -24.85 1.58 7.83
CA GLY A 516 -24.71 2.02 9.22
C GLY A 516 -25.66 1.26 10.15
N ASP A 517 -26.95 1.26 9.83
CA ASP A 517 -28.00 0.58 10.60
C ASP A 517 -27.73 -0.93 10.70
N ALA A 518 -27.25 -1.57 9.64
CA ALA A 518 -26.89 -2.98 9.65
C ALA A 518 -25.71 -3.27 10.59
N LEU A 519 -24.68 -2.42 10.60
CA LEU A 519 -23.53 -2.57 11.49
C LEU A 519 -23.91 -2.28 12.96
N GLU A 520 -24.78 -1.30 13.21
CA GLU A 520 -25.35 -1.06 14.54
C GLU A 520 -26.19 -2.26 15.01
N GLY A 521 -27.04 -2.83 14.14
CA GLY A 521 -27.76 -4.05 14.46
C GLY A 521 -26.85 -5.19 14.90
N ILE A 522 -25.75 -5.44 14.17
CA ILE A 522 -24.79 -6.51 14.51
C ILE A 522 -24.04 -6.23 15.82
N ILE A 523 -23.79 -4.96 16.17
CA ILE A 523 -23.04 -4.60 17.38
C ILE A 523 -23.86 -4.76 18.66
N ASP A 524 -25.18 -4.63 18.54
CA ASP A 524 -26.13 -4.71 19.65
C ASP A 524 -26.63 -6.15 19.92
N GLU A 525 -26.38 -7.08 18.99
CA GLU A 525 -26.58 -8.54 19.17
C GLU A 525 -25.59 -9.17 20.16
#